data_AF-A0A0R3QZA6-F1
#
_entry.id   AF-A0A0R3QZA6-F1
#
_cell.length_a   1.000
_cell.length_b   1.000
_cell.length_c   1.000
_cell.angle_alpha   90.00
_cell.angle_beta   90.00
_cell.angle_gamma   90.00
#
_symmetry.space_group_name_H-M   'P 1'
#
loop_
_entity.id
_entity.type
_entity.pdbx_description
1 polymer ?
#
loop_
_entity_poly.entity_id
_entity_poly.type
_entity_poly.pdbx_seq_one_letter_code
_entity_poly.pdbx_strand_id
1 'polypeptide(L)'
;MIATQLTNMELGPGIEKIRAENQQYIARQAAKMEGAVIPSAPLHQFPSVQQNQAQQSESALSAKTRPKIQFGLLSITKELDREQSLKLILLAFQRILANEKRAIQGGVGVAQQKLLIRLVTRLDHDSCDDFENLLMMFIVQEQKSRTELALLWIAELYAQYQGYSVCRTSYATDGYHNESQRYKRYDAVLCNLLRTLYERGEHKETLFHKILLEAPLLTPQSLVWLRTACLDSVFGAFGMTTLRELILTRARQRNELLGDVREYLVSSINYCTRPIPPAQLNTYEKESTKSDWDDASIRITLNLFLSILPLDHSLIHTLAAVYAKSSNDIKRVTLRTIDSAIKSMGATSEHLLEMIENCPQGAETFAARIVHLLTERNPPTQDLVNRITALYEQGRTDVRSMIPVLSGLDKDQILSILPKFVLTPVNQKSVPIVFNKLLAGRSIKTGLHPMGAGELLVALHKICAENKEENDLLFQNIDVLLTQLTATKDAIGSAIDQLCDDGIFSETLFYTVTRSHKIFPALGGFISNVLVKIANKKPWKNDPNLWPHFVRCAVANAPHSYFAILTVLTNHEFDELLQQSRKEGTDVLGSLRDYVPSLSAHQQKKIDHHVREIIMEYRPE
;
A
#
# COMPACT_ATOMS: atom_id res chain seq x y z
N MET A 1 -45.11 2.26 -63.34
CA MET A 1 -45.58 1.29 -62.33
C MET A 1 -44.96 -0.11 -62.45
N ILE A 2 -43.96 -0.35 -63.33
CA ILE A 2 -43.36 -1.69 -63.51
C ILE A 2 -42.05 -1.86 -62.72
N ALA A 3 -41.21 -0.83 -62.62
CA ALA A 3 -39.93 -0.89 -61.90
C ALA A 3 -40.08 -1.19 -60.40
N THR A 4 -41.13 -0.67 -59.76
CA THR A 4 -41.41 -0.87 -58.34
C THR A 4 -41.94 -2.29 -58.04
N GLN A 5 -42.67 -2.90 -58.98
CA GLN A 5 -43.14 -4.28 -58.86
C GLN A 5 -41.99 -5.29 -59.04
N LEU A 6 -41.07 -5.01 -59.98
CA LEU A 6 -39.88 -5.85 -60.21
C LEU A 6 -38.91 -5.83 -59.02
N THR A 7 -38.74 -4.66 -58.37
CA THR A 7 -37.93 -4.54 -57.14
C THR A 7 -38.53 -5.35 -55.99
N ASN A 8 -39.88 -5.39 -55.88
CA ASN A 8 -40.57 -6.23 -54.89
C ASN A 8 -40.52 -7.73 -55.20
N MET A 9 -40.22 -8.11 -56.45
CA MET A 9 -39.98 -9.50 -56.87
C MET A 9 -38.49 -9.85 -56.94
N GLU A 10 -37.62 -9.02 -56.34
CA GLU A 10 -36.15 -9.17 -56.34
C GLU A 10 -35.48 -9.28 -57.72
N LEU A 11 -36.10 -8.74 -58.76
CA LEU A 11 -35.58 -8.80 -60.12
C LEU A 11 -35.29 -7.38 -60.62
N GLY A 12 -34.05 -7.14 -61.03
CA GLY A 12 -33.64 -5.88 -61.62
C GLY A 12 -32.14 -5.60 -61.49
N PRO A 13 -31.57 -4.79 -62.40
CA PRO A 13 -30.13 -4.56 -62.48
C PRO A 13 -29.55 -3.90 -61.21
N GLY A 14 -30.36 -3.19 -60.43
CA GLY A 14 -29.96 -2.64 -59.13
C GLY A 14 -29.82 -3.71 -58.03
N ILE A 15 -30.70 -4.72 -58.02
CA ILE A 15 -30.65 -5.83 -57.05
C ILE A 15 -29.45 -6.74 -57.38
N GLU A 16 -29.19 -7.01 -58.66
CA GLU A 16 -28.02 -7.79 -59.08
C GLU A 16 -26.70 -7.12 -58.67
N LYS A 17 -26.63 -5.78 -58.77
CA LYS A 17 -25.45 -5.01 -58.38
C LYS A 17 -25.22 -5.03 -56.86
N ILE A 18 -26.29 -4.92 -56.07
CA ILE A 18 -26.22 -5.03 -54.59
C ILE A 18 -25.83 -6.45 -54.19
N ARG A 19 -26.34 -7.48 -54.87
CA ARG A 19 -26.00 -8.89 -54.60
C ARG A 19 -24.52 -9.18 -54.94
N ALA A 20 -24.01 -8.61 -56.03
CA ALA A 20 -22.60 -8.70 -56.41
C ALA A 20 -21.66 -7.95 -55.44
N GLU A 21 -22.04 -6.75 -54.98
CA GLU A 21 -21.27 -6.01 -53.97
C GLU A 21 -21.27 -6.73 -52.60
N ASN A 22 -22.39 -7.32 -52.20
CA ASN A 22 -22.46 -8.13 -50.99
C ASN A 22 -21.64 -9.43 -51.10
N GLN A 23 -21.64 -10.10 -52.25
CA GLN A 23 -20.76 -11.26 -52.47
C GLN A 23 -19.28 -10.87 -52.43
N GLN A 24 -18.89 -9.73 -52.98
CA GLN A 24 -17.52 -9.22 -52.87
C GLN A 24 -17.15 -8.84 -51.44
N TYR A 25 -18.08 -8.31 -50.66
CA TYR A 25 -17.88 -7.99 -49.25
C TYR A 25 -17.70 -9.26 -48.40
N ILE A 26 -18.54 -10.27 -48.62
CA ILE A 26 -18.44 -11.57 -47.93
C ILE A 26 -17.15 -12.30 -48.31
N ALA A 27 -16.75 -12.29 -49.59
CA ALA A 27 -15.48 -12.87 -50.02
C ALA A 27 -14.26 -12.16 -49.40
N ARG A 28 -14.31 -10.83 -49.21
CA ARG A 28 -13.26 -10.07 -48.51
C ARG A 28 -13.20 -10.35 -47.01
N GLN A 29 -14.34 -10.65 -46.37
CA GLN A 29 -14.36 -11.06 -44.96
C GLN A 29 -13.86 -12.49 -44.78
N ALA A 30 -14.22 -13.41 -45.67
CA ALA A 30 -13.70 -14.78 -45.68
C ALA A 30 -12.17 -14.82 -45.90
N ALA A 31 -11.66 -14.05 -46.86
CA ALA A 31 -10.22 -13.93 -47.11
C ALA A 31 -9.44 -13.31 -45.92
N LYS A 32 -10.09 -12.47 -45.10
CA LYS A 32 -9.52 -11.93 -43.85
C LYS A 32 -9.46 -12.97 -42.73
N MET A 33 -10.42 -13.89 -42.64
CA MET A 33 -10.41 -14.97 -41.67
C MET A 33 -9.37 -16.06 -42.01
N GLU A 34 -9.11 -16.29 -43.30
CA GLU A 34 -8.13 -17.29 -43.77
C GLU A 34 -6.69 -16.75 -43.90
N GLY A 35 -6.43 -15.49 -43.52
CA GLY A 35 -5.06 -14.95 -43.41
C GLY A 35 -4.32 -14.75 -44.74
N ALA A 36 -5.01 -14.67 -45.87
CA ALA A 36 -4.38 -14.44 -47.18
C ALA A 36 -4.11 -12.95 -47.47
N VAL A 37 -2.92 -12.64 -48.03
CA VAL A 37 -2.46 -11.30 -48.39
C VAL A 37 -3.26 -10.73 -49.58
N ILE A 38 -3.74 -9.49 -49.46
CA ILE A 38 -4.53 -8.78 -50.49
C ILE A 38 -3.60 -7.88 -51.35
N PRO A 39 -3.67 -7.88 -52.70
CA PRO A 39 -2.92 -6.94 -53.54
C PRO A 39 -3.50 -5.52 -53.49
N SER A 40 -2.64 -4.52 -53.67
CA SER A 40 -2.96 -3.09 -53.71
C SER A 40 -3.87 -2.69 -54.89
N ALA A 41 -4.81 -1.77 -54.63
CA ALA A 41 -5.76 -1.25 -55.62
C ALA A 41 -5.07 -0.50 -56.79
N PRO A 42 -5.61 -0.55 -58.02
CA PRO A 42 -5.00 0.13 -59.16
C PRO A 42 -5.14 1.65 -59.09
N LEU A 43 -4.08 2.36 -59.47
CA LEU A 43 -4.06 3.80 -59.68
C LEU A 43 -5.08 4.23 -60.75
N HIS A 44 -5.87 5.27 -60.46
CA HIS A 44 -6.64 5.98 -61.46
C HIS A 44 -5.70 6.71 -62.44
N GLN A 45 -5.49 6.13 -63.63
CA GLN A 45 -4.99 6.85 -64.80
C GLN A 45 -6.15 7.59 -65.47
N PHE A 46 -5.94 8.86 -65.81
CA PHE A 46 -6.87 9.67 -66.62
C PHE A 46 -6.89 9.15 -68.06
N PRO A 47 -8.05 8.92 -68.69
CA PRO A 47 -8.10 8.47 -70.07
C PRO A 47 -7.91 9.65 -71.03
N SER A 48 -6.87 9.55 -71.85
CA SER A 48 -6.69 10.32 -73.08
C SER A 48 -7.63 9.81 -74.18
N VAL A 49 -8.32 10.76 -74.81
CA VAL A 49 -8.88 10.80 -76.18
C VAL A 49 -8.95 9.45 -76.91
N GLN A 50 -10.16 8.92 -77.10
CA GLN A 50 -10.46 8.01 -78.20
C GLN A 50 -11.91 8.16 -78.68
N GLN A 51 -12.05 7.90 -79.97
CA GLN A 51 -13.08 8.41 -80.88
C GLN A 51 -14.46 7.77 -80.72
N ASN A 52 -15.46 8.56 -81.09
CA ASN A 52 -16.83 8.17 -81.43
C ASN A 52 -16.90 6.84 -82.19
N GLN A 53 -17.84 5.98 -81.79
CA GLN A 53 -18.76 5.34 -82.72
C GLN A 53 -20.11 5.10 -82.03
N ALA A 54 -21.15 5.58 -82.72
CA ALA A 54 -22.53 5.65 -82.26
C ALA A 54 -23.26 4.31 -82.44
N GLN A 55 -24.14 3.99 -81.49
CA GLN A 55 -25.35 3.22 -81.78
C GLN A 55 -26.55 4.04 -81.33
N GLN A 56 -27.45 4.23 -82.30
CA GLN A 56 -28.63 5.07 -82.25
C GLN A 56 -29.68 4.51 -81.28
N SER A 57 -30.28 5.39 -80.49
CA SER A 57 -31.63 5.18 -79.97
C SER A 57 -32.45 6.40 -80.35
N GLU A 58 -33.33 6.23 -81.34
CA GLU A 58 -34.34 7.21 -81.72
C GLU A 58 -35.31 7.43 -80.55
N SER A 59 -35.45 8.69 -80.13
CA SER A 59 -36.75 9.27 -79.79
C SER A 59 -36.62 10.79 -79.83
N ALA A 60 -37.27 11.37 -80.84
CA ALA A 60 -37.26 12.78 -81.13
C ALA A 60 -38.21 13.54 -80.19
N LEU A 61 -37.72 14.59 -79.52
CA LEU A 61 -38.50 15.78 -79.18
C LEU A 61 -37.59 17.02 -79.27
N SER A 62 -37.88 17.87 -80.26
CA SER A 62 -37.15 19.08 -80.60
C SER A 62 -37.43 20.20 -79.58
N ALA A 63 -36.39 20.72 -78.93
CA ALA A 63 -36.41 22.02 -78.26
C ALA A 63 -35.23 22.88 -78.75
N LYS A 64 -35.53 23.98 -79.44
CA LYS A 64 -34.55 24.95 -79.96
C LYS A 64 -33.73 25.55 -78.81
N THR A 65 -32.43 25.23 -78.75
CA THR A 65 -31.47 25.82 -77.80
C THR A 65 -30.84 27.08 -78.40
N ARG A 66 -30.95 28.21 -77.68
CA ARG A 66 -30.13 29.42 -77.95
C ARG A 66 -28.66 29.14 -77.60
N PRO A 67 -27.67 29.72 -78.29
CA PRO A 67 -26.26 29.42 -78.03
C PRO A 67 -25.81 29.94 -76.65
N LYS A 68 -25.19 29.06 -75.86
CA LYS A 68 -24.48 29.41 -74.62
C LYS A 68 -23.20 30.15 -74.96
N ILE A 69 -23.03 31.37 -74.44
CA ILE A 69 -21.75 32.09 -74.46
C ILE A 69 -20.79 31.38 -73.51
N GLN A 70 -19.68 30.87 -74.05
CA GLN A 70 -18.62 30.22 -73.28
C GLN A 70 -17.66 31.28 -72.72
N PHE A 71 -17.84 31.66 -71.45
CA PHE A 71 -16.87 32.50 -70.74
C PHE A 71 -15.63 31.66 -70.39
N GLY A 72 -14.48 31.98 -70.99
CA GLY A 72 -13.19 31.39 -70.65
C GLY A 72 -12.66 31.98 -69.34
N LEU A 73 -12.91 31.31 -68.21
CA LEU A 73 -12.47 31.79 -66.88
C LEU A 73 -10.93 31.98 -66.82
N LEU A 74 -10.18 31.05 -67.41
CA LEU A 74 -8.71 31.02 -67.42
C LEU A 74 -8.08 32.18 -68.21
N SER A 75 -8.77 32.73 -69.22
CA SER A 75 -8.25 33.84 -70.04
C SER A 75 -8.45 35.22 -69.40
N ILE A 76 -9.24 35.31 -68.31
CA ILE A 76 -9.62 36.58 -67.66
C ILE A 76 -9.00 36.71 -66.26
N THR A 77 -8.62 35.60 -65.63
CA THR A 77 -8.02 35.59 -64.29
C THR A 77 -6.50 35.72 -64.35
N LYS A 78 -5.93 36.74 -63.69
CA LYS A 78 -4.48 36.82 -63.43
C LYS A 78 -4.10 35.83 -62.31
N GLU A 79 -2.98 35.15 -62.48
CA GLU A 79 -2.40 34.35 -61.39
C GLU A 79 -2.07 35.27 -60.20
N LEU A 80 -2.42 34.81 -59.00
CA LEU A 80 -2.15 35.53 -57.77
C LEU A 80 -0.64 35.54 -57.51
N ASP A 81 -0.12 36.71 -57.17
CA ASP A 81 1.25 36.82 -56.68
C ASP A 81 1.42 36.05 -55.36
N ARG A 82 2.63 35.54 -55.09
CA ARG A 82 2.93 34.68 -53.94
C ARG A 82 2.53 35.33 -52.62
N GLU A 83 2.86 36.61 -52.45
CA GLU A 83 2.53 37.38 -51.24
C GLU A 83 1.02 37.58 -51.08
N GLN A 84 0.31 37.85 -52.18
CA GLN A 84 -1.15 38.00 -52.18
C GLN A 84 -1.85 36.69 -51.87
N SER A 85 -1.34 35.58 -52.41
CA SER A 85 -1.84 34.23 -52.13
C SER A 85 -1.69 33.87 -50.65
N LEU A 86 -0.48 34.07 -50.08
CA LEU A 86 -0.23 33.84 -48.65
C LEU A 86 -1.15 34.68 -47.76
N LYS A 87 -1.34 35.96 -48.09
CA LYS A 87 -2.25 36.85 -47.36
C LYS A 87 -3.70 36.38 -47.42
N LEU A 88 -4.17 35.89 -48.57
CA LEU A 88 -5.52 35.34 -48.71
C LEU A 88 -5.70 34.04 -47.91
N ILE A 89 -4.68 33.16 -47.89
CA ILE A 89 -4.69 31.93 -47.08
C ILE A 89 -4.74 32.27 -45.58
N LEU A 90 -3.94 33.24 -45.13
CA LEU A 90 -3.95 33.72 -43.75
C LEU A 90 -5.34 34.28 -43.35
N LEU A 91 -5.92 35.12 -44.19
CA LEU A 91 -7.28 35.67 -43.96
C LEU A 91 -8.34 34.57 -43.95
N ALA A 92 -8.22 33.56 -44.82
CA ALA A 92 -9.13 32.41 -44.82
C ALA A 92 -9.00 31.61 -43.51
N PHE A 93 -7.78 31.37 -43.04
CA PHE A 93 -7.54 30.69 -41.77
C PHE A 93 -8.11 31.46 -40.57
N GLN A 94 -7.85 32.77 -40.49
CA GLN A 94 -8.43 33.63 -39.46
C GLN A 94 -9.97 33.64 -39.47
N ARG A 95 -10.58 33.62 -40.67
CA ARG A 95 -12.04 33.50 -40.80
C ARG A 95 -12.56 32.16 -40.29
N ILE A 96 -11.84 31.06 -40.54
CA ILE A 96 -12.23 29.75 -40.01
C ILE A 96 -12.13 29.75 -38.48
N LEU A 97 -11.07 30.32 -37.90
CA LEU A 97 -10.91 30.45 -36.45
C LEU A 97 -12.06 31.26 -35.81
N ALA A 98 -12.37 32.43 -36.35
CA ALA A 98 -13.38 33.33 -35.80
C ALA A 98 -14.81 32.76 -35.79
N ASN A 99 -15.10 31.76 -36.62
CA ASN A 99 -16.43 31.17 -36.76
C ASN A 99 -16.68 29.91 -35.89
N GLU A 100 -15.82 29.63 -34.90
CA GLU A 100 -15.95 28.49 -33.99
C GLU A 100 -17.34 28.36 -33.36
N LYS A 101 -17.87 29.43 -32.76
CA LYS A 101 -19.17 29.40 -32.09
C LYS A 101 -20.31 28.98 -33.03
N ARG A 102 -20.27 29.44 -34.29
CA ARG A 102 -21.26 29.09 -35.32
C ARG A 102 -21.12 27.64 -35.77
N ALA A 103 -19.89 27.15 -35.93
CA ALA A 103 -19.64 25.77 -36.30
C ALA A 103 -20.11 24.79 -35.21
N ILE A 104 -19.91 25.13 -33.94
CA ILE A 104 -20.42 24.37 -32.79
C ILE A 104 -21.95 24.35 -32.80
N GLN A 105 -22.60 25.52 -32.96
CA GLN A 105 -24.06 25.62 -33.05
C GLN A 105 -24.64 24.82 -34.23
N GLY A 106 -23.91 24.75 -35.35
CA GLY A 106 -24.28 23.95 -36.52
C GLY A 106 -23.95 22.46 -36.43
N GLY A 107 -23.41 21.96 -35.31
CA GLY A 107 -23.05 20.55 -35.13
C GLY A 107 -21.79 20.09 -35.88
N VAL A 108 -21.03 21.01 -36.48
CA VAL A 108 -19.81 20.74 -37.28
C VAL A 108 -18.52 21.17 -36.59
N GLY A 109 -18.54 21.44 -35.29
CA GLY A 109 -17.37 21.86 -34.51
C GLY A 109 -16.17 20.92 -34.63
N VAL A 110 -16.38 19.60 -34.52
CA VAL A 110 -15.29 18.60 -34.65
C VAL A 110 -14.67 18.61 -36.05
N ALA A 111 -15.49 18.82 -37.09
CA ALA A 111 -15.00 18.90 -38.47
C ALA A 111 -14.15 20.18 -38.68
N GLN A 112 -14.57 21.30 -38.09
CA GLN A 112 -13.82 22.55 -38.11
C GLN A 112 -12.46 22.41 -37.39
N GLN A 113 -12.41 21.78 -36.22
CA GLN A 113 -11.16 21.53 -35.49
C GLN A 113 -10.18 20.68 -36.31
N LYS A 114 -10.67 19.59 -36.91
CA LYS A 114 -9.87 18.74 -37.82
C LYS A 114 -9.38 19.52 -39.03
N LEU A 115 -10.20 20.40 -39.60
CA LEU A 115 -9.83 21.25 -40.72
C LEU A 115 -8.69 22.20 -40.32
N LEU A 116 -8.82 22.92 -39.20
CA LEU A 116 -7.80 23.82 -38.68
C LEU A 116 -6.45 23.11 -38.52
N ILE A 117 -6.44 21.96 -37.85
CA ILE A 117 -5.20 21.21 -37.61
C ILE A 117 -4.59 20.72 -38.92
N ARG A 118 -5.39 20.23 -39.87
CA ARG A 118 -4.87 19.80 -41.17
C ARG A 118 -4.30 20.94 -41.98
N LEU A 119 -4.90 22.14 -41.90
CA LEU A 119 -4.37 23.33 -42.56
C LEU A 119 -3.01 23.72 -41.97
N VAL A 120 -2.85 23.67 -40.65
CA VAL A 120 -1.58 24.01 -39.98
C VAL A 120 -0.50 22.94 -40.20
N THR A 121 -0.87 21.66 -40.14
CA THR A 121 0.10 20.54 -40.12
C THR A 121 0.46 19.99 -41.50
N ARG A 122 -0.45 20.06 -42.48
CA ARG A 122 -0.25 19.41 -43.79
C ARG A 122 0.10 20.35 -44.92
N LEU A 123 -0.10 21.66 -44.75
CA LEU A 123 0.33 22.66 -45.71
C LEU A 123 1.70 23.18 -45.27
N ASP A 124 2.75 22.75 -45.97
CA ASP A 124 4.09 23.29 -45.75
C ASP A 124 4.29 24.50 -46.67
N HIS A 125 4.22 25.69 -46.06
CA HIS A 125 4.39 26.99 -46.70
C HIS A 125 5.44 27.78 -45.90
N ASP A 126 6.11 28.77 -46.51
CA ASP A 126 7.15 29.57 -45.84
C ASP A 126 6.66 30.29 -44.57
N SER A 127 5.33 30.45 -44.41
CA SER A 127 4.67 31.06 -43.25
C SER A 127 4.11 30.03 -42.25
N CYS A 128 4.59 28.79 -42.21
CA CYS A 128 4.12 27.77 -41.26
C CYS A 128 4.15 28.27 -39.81
N ASP A 129 5.18 29.01 -39.44
CA ASP A 129 5.33 29.58 -38.09
C ASP A 129 4.18 30.56 -37.76
N ASP A 130 3.68 31.33 -38.72
CA ASP A 130 2.56 32.26 -38.51
C ASP A 130 1.25 31.52 -38.22
N PHE A 131 1.00 30.40 -38.90
CA PHE A 131 -0.18 29.58 -38.68
C PHE A 131 -0.13 28.85 -37.34
N GLU A 132 1.03 28.29 -36.98
CA GLU A 132 1.25 27.64 -35.70
C GLU A 132 1.11 28.65 -34.54
N ASN A 133 1.67 29.85 -34.69
CA ASN A 133 1.53 30.94 -33.71
C ASN A 133 0.07 31.41 -33.57
N LEU A 134 -0.65 31.61 -34.68
CA LEU A 134 -2.07 31.99 -34.64
C LEU A 134 -2.94 30.92 -33.97
N LEU A 135 -2.73 29.65 -34.30
CA LEU A 135 -3.45 28.54 -33.68
C LEU A 135 -3.13 28.43 -32.19
N MET A 136 -1.86 28.61 -31.81
CA MET A 136 -1.42 28.59 -30.42
C MET A 136 -2.07 29.73 -29.63
N MET A 137 -2.01 30.97 -30.12
CA MET A 137 -2.65 32.12 -29.46
C MET A 137 -4.16 31.92 -29.32
N PHE A 138 -4.80 31.34 -30.35
CA PHE A 138 -6.21 31.00 -30.30
C PHE A 138 -6.51 29.94 -29.24
N ILE A 139 -5.76 28.85 -29.15
CA ILE A 139 -5.95 27.80 -28.13
C ILE A 139 -5.79 28.40 -26.72
N VAL A 140 -4.71 29.15 -26.49
CA VAL A 140 -4.38 29.68 -25.17
C VAL A 140 -5.43 30.71 -24.71
N GLN A 141 -6.03 31.48 -25.62
CA GLN A 141 -7.08 32.46 -25.27
C GLN A 141 -8.31 31.83 -24.59
N GLU A 142 -8.70 30.61 -24.95
CA GLU A 142 -9.80 29.86 -24.31
C GLU A 142 -9.41 28.38 -24.08
N GLN A 143 -8.39 28.15 -23.27
CA GLN A 143 -7.83 26.81 -23.05
C GLN A 143 -8.83 25.75 -22.54
N LYS A 144 -9.86 26.15 -21.76
CA LYS A 144 -10.86 25.23 -21.19
C LYS A 144 -11.74 24.59 -22.25
N SER A 145 -12.22 25.37 -23.22
CA SER A 145 -13.07 24.89 -24.32
C SER A 145 -12.26 24.25 -25.44
N ARG A 146 -10.99 24.64 -25.61
CA ARG A 146 -10.13 24.26 -26.73
C ARG A 146 -9.10 23.17 -26.41
N THR A 147 -9.28 22.45 -25.30
CA THR A 147 -8.38 21.37 -24.88
C THR A 147 -8.26 20.27 -25.93
N GLU A 148 -9.39 19.79 -26.46
CA GLU A 148 -9.39 18.72 -27.48
C GLU A 148 -8.68 19.16 -28.78
N LEU A 149 -8.79 20.44 -29.14
CA LEU A 149 -8.11 21.01 -30.31
C LEU A 149 -6.58 20.97 -30.13
N ALA A 150 -6.08 21.31 -28.95
CA ALA A 150 -4.65 21.24 -28.64
C ALA A 150 -4.12 19.80 -28.67
N LEU A 151 -4.84 18.86 -28.05
CA LEU A 151 -4.46 17.45 -28.01
C LEU A 151 -4.49 16.82 -29.41
N LEU A 152 -5.50 17.15 -30.22
CA LEU A 152 -5.59 16.69 -31.60
C LEU A 152 -4.44 17.24 -32.46
N TRP A 153 -3.99 18.47 -32.21
CA TRP A 153 -2.85 19.06 -32.90
C TRP A 153 -1.55 18.32 -32.58
N ILE A 154 -1.28 18.09 -31.30
CA ILE A 154 -0.12 17.32 -30.82
C ILE A 154 -0.16 15.89 -31.39
N ALA A 155 -1.33 15.25 -31.39
CA ALA A 155 -1.51 13.90 -31.91
C ALA A 155 -1.26 13.80 -33.42
N GLU A 156 -1.73 14.77 -34.21
CA GLU A 156 -1.47 14.80 -35.66
C GLU A 156 0.03 14.99 -35.95
N LEU A 157 0.71 15.88 -35.23
CA LEU A 157 2.16 16.07 -35.38
C LEU A 157 2.95 14.82 -34.97
N TYR A 158 2.54 14.13 -33.90
CA TYR A 158 3.13 12.84 -33.54
C TYR A 158 2.88 11.77 -34.61
N ALA A 159 1.66 11.71 -35.16
CA ALA A 159 1.34 10.80 -36.26
C ALA A 159 2.19 11.10 -37.51
N GLN A 160 2.49 12.36 -37.79
CA GLN A 160 3.42 12.76 -38.85
C GLN A 160 4.85 12.31 -38.54
N TYR A 161 5.33 12.50 -37.31
CA TYR A 161 6.64 12.02 -36.86
C TYR A 161 6.81 10.51 -37.06
N GLN A 162 5.83 9.72 -36.63
CA GLN A 162 5.81 8.27 -36.81
C GLN A 162 5.58 7.81 -38.27
N GLY A 163 5.28 8.74 -39.19
CA GLY A 163 5.06 8.44 -40.61
C GLY A 163 3.65 7.96 -40.97
N TYR A 164 2.67 8.08 -40.07
CA TYR A 164 1.27 7.75 -40.34
C TYR A 164 0.51 8.86 -41.08
N SER A 165 1.04 10.08 -41.12
CA SER A 165 0.47 11.24 -41.82
C SER A 165 1.54 11.97 -42.63
N VAL A 166 1.14 12.54 -43.78
CA VAL A 166 2.04 13.15 -44.76
C VAL A 166 1.89 14.68 -44.74
N CYS A 167 3.02 15.38 -44.73
CA CYS A 167 3.07 16.82 -44.98
C CYS A 167 3.17 17.06 -46.49
N ARG A 168 2.32 17.92 -47.05
CA ARG A 168 2.35 18.27 -48.49
C ARG A 168 2.94 19.67 -48.63
N THR A 169 4.11 19.77 -49.23
CA THR A 169 4.69 21.03 -49.70
C THR A 169 4.05 21.43 -51.03
N SER A 170 3.78 22.72 -51.23
CA SER A 170 3.24 23.22 -52.51
C SER A 170 4.28 23.32 -53.63
N TYR A 171 5.57 23.09 -53.34
CA TYR A 171 6.67 23.40 -54.27
C TYR A 171 7.76 22.32 -54.41
N ALA A 172 7.63 21.13 -53.81
CA ALA A 172 8.60 20.06 -54.00
C ALA A 172 7.94 18.70 -54.21
N THR A 173 8.37 17.99 -55.26
CA THR A 173 8.01 16.60 -55.55
C THR A 173 8.62 15.60 -54.55
N ASP A 174 9.60 16.02 -53.74
CA ASP A 174 10.21 15.20 -52.69
C ASP A 174 9.72 15.63 -51.30
N GLY A 175 8.54 15.13 -50.95
CA GLY A 175 7.98 15.27 -49.60
C GLY A 175 8.58 14.26 -48.64
N TYR A 176 9.75 14.53 -48.06
CA TYR A 176 10.20 13.88 -46.83
C TYR A 176 10.98 14.87 -45.97
N HIS A 177 10.30 15.56 -45.05
CA HIS A 177 11.04 16.01 -43.87
C HIS A 177 11.69 14.78 -43.23
N ASN A 178 13.01 14.82 -43.05
CA ASN A 178 13.71 13.75 -42.36
C ASN A 178 13.06 13.49 -41.00
N GLU A 179 13.11 12.26 -40.49
CA GLU A 179 12.55 11.91 -39.18
C GLU A 179 12.98 12.89 -38.08
N SER A 180 14.24 13.33 -38.10
CA SER A 180 14.77 14.35 -37.20
C SER A 180 14.09 15.72 -37.32
N GLN A 181 13.72 16.16 -38.52
CA GLN A 181 13.00 17.43 -38.72
C GLN A 181 11.56 17.35 -38.22
N ARG A 182 10.88 16.21 -38.46
CA ARG A 182 9.53 15.97 -37.93
C ARG A 182 9.52 15.89 -36.41
N TYR A 183 10.54 15.26 -35.82
CA TYR A 183 10.74 15.25 -34.37
C TYR A 183 10.96 16.67 -33.83
N LYS A 184 11.84 17.47 -34.45
CA LYS A 184 12.07 18.87 -34.04
C LYS A 184 10.81 19.72 -34.09
N ARG A 185 9.97 19.56 -35.13
CA ARG A 185 8.70 20.27 -35.25
C ARG A 185 7.71 19.85 -34.14
N TYR A 186 7.59 18.55 -33.88
CA TYR A 186 6.78 18.02 -32.78
C TYR A 186 7.25 18.58 -31.42
N ASP A 187 8.54 18.50 -31.15
CA ASP A 187 9.15 19.00 -29.91
C ASP A 187 8.97 20.51 -29.73
N ALA A 188 9.18 21.29 -30.80
CA ALA A 188 9.02 22.74 -30.78
C ALA A 188 7.58 23.14 -30.46
N VAL A 189 6.58 22.56 -31.12
CA VAL A 189 5.16 22.87 -30.86
C VAL A 189 4.75 22.46 -29.45
N LEU A 190 5.14 21.26 -29.01
CA LEU A 190 4.86 20.77 -27.66
C LEU A 190 5.47 21.68 -26.59
N CYS A 191 6.76 22.01 -26.73
CA CYS A 191 7.47 22.86 -25.79
C CYS A 191 6.97 24.31 -25.81
N ASN A 192 6.64 24.87 -26.97
CA ASN A 192 6.12 26.24 -27.07
C ASN A 192 4.72 26.37 -26.46
N LEU A 193 3.86 25.36 -26.62
CA LEU A 193 2.56 25.30 -25.93
C LEU A 193 2.76 25.28 -24.41
N LEU A 194 3.61 24.39 -23.90
CA LEU A 194 3.90 24.30 -22.46
C LEU A 194 4.53 25.59 -21.90
N ARG A 195 5.49 26.18 -22.62
CA ARG A 195 6.12 27.45 -22.28
C ARG A 195 5.09 28.58 -22.20
N THR A 196 4.27 28.74 -23.23
CA THR A 196 3.30 29.84 -23.31
C THR A 196 2.25 29.73 -22.19
N LEU A 197 1.79 28.51 -21.90
CA LEU A 197 0.89 28.25 -20.78
C LEU A 197 1.56 28.54 -19.43
N TYR A 198 2.84 28.18 -19.29
CA TYR A 198 3.59 28.46 -18.06
C TYR A 198 3.80 29.97 -17.83
N GLU A 199 4.31 30.71 -18.82
CA GLU A 199 4.61 32.14 -18.75
C GLU A 199 3.37 33.01 -18.49
N ARG A 200 2.20 32.59 -18.98
CA ARG A 200 0.93 33.29 -18.71
C ARG A 200 0.35 33.00 -17.32
N GLY A 201 1.01 32.19 -16.50
CA GLY A 201 0.48 31.74 -15.22
C GLY A 201 -0.72 30.79 -15.37
N GLU A 202 -0.91 30.21 -16.56
CA GLU A 202 -2.00 29.28 -16.90
C GLU A 202 -1.62 27.82 -16.62
N HIS A 203 -0.42 27.54 -16.10
CA HIS A 203 -0.03 26.22 -15.59
C HIS A 203 -0.85 25.75 -14.36
N LYS A 204 -1.84 26.54 -13.92
CA LYS A 204 -2.85 26.18 -12.91
C LYS A 204 -4.05 25.42 -13.51
N GLU A 205 -4.16 25.46 -14.84
CA GLU A 205 -5.37 25.10 -15.57
C GLU A 205 -5.21 23.75 -16.28
N THR A 206 -6.34 23.06 -16.51
CA THR A 206 -6.35 21.64 -16.91
C THR A 206 -5.56 21.33 -18.19
N LEU A 207 -5.38 22.30 -19.09
CA LEU A 207 -4.73 22.05 -20.39
C LEU A 207 -3.25 21.68 -20.25
N PHE A 208 -2.49 22.38 -19.41
CA PHE A 208 -1.06 22.09 -19.20
C PHE A 208 -0.87 20.64 -18.74
N HIS A 209 -1.71 20.19 -17.81
CA HIS A 209 -1.66 18.84 -17.23
C HIS A 209 -2.16 17.78 -18.21
N LYS A 210 -3.25 18.05 -18.93
CA LYS A 210 -3.76 17.15 -19.97
C LYS A 210 -2.79 16.96 -21.11
N ILE A 211 -2.08 18.01 -21.55
CA ILE A 211 -1.02 17.88 -22.55
C ILE A 211 0.04 16.90 -22.05
N LEU A 212 0.53 17.08 -20.82
CA LEU A 212 1.53 16.19 -20.26
C LEU A 212 1.02 14.75 -20.13
N LEU A 213 -0.21 14.55 -19.67
CA LEU A 213 -0.80 13.23 -19.43
C LEU A 213 -1.17 12.49 -20.72
N GLU A 214 -1.74 13.18 -21.71
CA GLU A 214 -2.34 12.57 -22.90
C GLU A 214 -1.47 12.67 -24.17
N ALA A 215 -0.38 13.48 -24.17
CA ALA A 215 0.51 13.57 -25.34
C ALA A 215 1.13 12.20 -25.69
N PRO A 216 1.13 11.75 -26.95
CA PRO A 216 1.62 10.42 -27.30
C PRO A 216 3.08 10.14 -26.88
N LEU A 217 3.93 11.17 -26.86
CA LEU A 217 5.32 11.09 -26.45
C LEU A 217 5.74 12.37 -25.72
N LEU A 218 6.31 12.27 -24.52
CA LEU A 218 6.97 13.42 -23.89
C LEU A 218 8.43 13.44 -24.29
N THR A 219 8.90 14.57 -24.83
CA THR A 219 10.30 14.78 -25.17
C THR A 219 11.10 15.22 -23.94
N PRO A 220 12.43 15.01 -23.90
CA PRO A 220 13.26 15.48 -22.79
C PRO A 220 13.11 16.98 -22.52
N GLN A 221 12.96 17.80 -23.57
CA GLN A 221 12.72 19.25 -23.43
C GLN A 221 11.34 19.57 -22.85
N SER A 222 10.30 18.80 -23.19
CA SER A 222 8.98 18.97 -22.58
C SER A 222 8.98 18.67 -21.08
N LEU A 223 9.81 17.72 -20.63
CA LEU A 223 9.96 17.37 -19.22
C LEU A 223 10.63 18.46 -18.39
N VAL A 224 11.47 19.31 -19.00
CA VAL A 224 12.03 20.49 -18.33
C VAL A 224 10.91 21.43 -17.87
N TRP A 225 9.85 21.60 -18.66
CA TRP A 225 8.70 22.42 -18.28
C TRP A 225 7.90 21.82 -17.13
N LEU A 226 7.77 20.49 -17.08
CA LEU A 226 7.20 19.80 -15.92
C LEU A 226 8.07 20.03 -14.67
N ARG A 227 9.39 19.91 -14.78
CA ARG A 227 10.32 20.20 -13.67
C ARG A 227 10.16 21.64 -13.18
N THR A 228 10.14 22.62 -14.08
CA THR A 228 9.95 24.03 -13.73
C THR A 228 8.61 24.27 -13.05
N ALA A 229 7.52 23.68 -13.57
CA ALA A 229 6.20 23.75 -12.95
C ALA A 229 6.16 23.08 -11.57
N CYS A 230 6.89 21.98 -11.38
CA CYS A 230 7.08 21.31 -10.10
C CYS A 230 7.84 22.17 -9.08
N LEU A 231 8.85 22.91 -9.52
CA LEU A 231 9.67 23.79 -8.67
C LEU A 231 9.03 25.16 -8.40
N ASP A 232 7.86 25.44 -8.98
CA ASP A 232 7.15 26.70 -8.81
C ASP A 232 6.69 26.91 -7.36
N SER A 233 6.96 28.09 -6.81
CA SER A 233 6.69 28.39 -5.40
C SER A 233 5.20 28.47 -5.05
N VAL A 234 4.33 28.67 -6.03
CA VAL A 234 2.90 28.87 -5.81
C VAL A 234 2.08 27.69 -6.36
N PHE A 235 2.50 27.10 -7.47
CA PHE A 235 1.74 26.04 -8.17
C PHE A 235 2.46 24.69 -8.24
N GLY A 236 3.61 24.56 -7.57
CA GLY A 236 4.37 23.31 -7.48
C GLY A 236 3.52 22.10 -7.10
N ALA A 237 2.55 22.26 -6.18
CA ALA A 237 1.65 21.18 -5.76
C ALA A 237 0.84 20.56 -6.91
N PHE A 238 0.44 21.36 -7.90
CA PHE A 238 -0.32 20.89 -9.05
C PHE A 238 0.60 20.18 -10.06
N GLY A 239 1.80 20.72 -10.29
CA GLY A 239 2.88 20.04 -11.03
C GLY A 239 3.22 18.67 -10.43
N MET A 240 3.33 18.58 -9.10
CA MET A 240 3.58 17.31 -8.39
C MET A 240 2.47 16.28 -8.56
N THR A 241 1.21 16.72 -8.57
CA THR A 241 0.07 15.83 -8.77
C THR A 241 0.11 15.21 -10.16
N THR A 242 0.42 16.01 -11.18
CA THR A 242 0.58 15.52 -12.54
C THR A 242 1.81 14.66 -12.73
N LEU A 243 2.92 15.00 -12.09
CA LEU A 243 4.08 14.14 -12.10
C LEU A 243 3.76 12.76 -11.50
N ARG A 244 3.05 12.72 -10.37
CA ARG A 244 2.57 11.45 -9.79
C ARG A 244 1.72 10.67 -10.79
N GLU A 245 0.74 11.31 -11.42
CA GLU A 245 -0.11 10.66 -12.42
C GLU A 245 0.69 10.17 -13.64
N LEU A 246 1.69 10.93 -14.11
CA LEU A 246 2.58 10.52 -15.19
C LEU A 246 3.38 9.27 -14.84
N ILE A 247 3.96 9.23 -13.63
CA ILE A 247 4.72 8.07 -13.15
C ILE A 247 3.82 6.82 -13.08
N LEU A 248 2.57 6.99 -12.65
CA LEU A 248 1.60 5.90 -12.53
C LEU A 248 1.08 5.43 -13.90
N THR A 249 0.83 6.35 -14.83
CA THR A 249 0.20 6.05 -16.14
C THR A 249 1.21 5.65 -17.22
N ARG A 250 2.44 6.19 -17.21
CA ARG A 250 3.43 6.00 -18.28
C ARG A 250 4.57 5.06 -17.89
N ALA A 251 4.32 3.75 -17.93
CA ALA A 251 5.31 2.74 -17.57
C ALA A 251 6.63 2.80 -18.37
N ARG A 252 6.59 3.19 -19.66
CA ARG A 252 7.77 3.21 -20.55
C ARG A 252 8.78 4.32 -20.21
N GLN A 253 8.31 5.50 -19.79
CA GLN A 253 9.15 6.65 -19.46
C GLN A 253 9.37 6.80 -17.95
N ARG A 254 8.85 5.85 -17.14
CA ARG A 254 8.85 5.93 -15.68
C ARG A 254 10.24 6.12 -15.10
N ASN A 255 11.24 5.36 -15.57
CA ASN A 255 12.59 5.41 -15.00
C ASN A 255 13.29 6.75 -15.26
N GLU A 256 13.07 7.34 -16.44
CA GLU A 256 13.59 8.67 -16.79
C GLU A 256 12.94 9.75 -15.91
N LEU A 257 11.60 9.72 -15.77
CA LEU A 257 10.85 10.60 -14.90
C LEU A 257 11.24 10.47 -13.42
N LEU A 258 11.50 9.24 -12.94
CA LEU A 258 11.94 9.00 -11.56
C LEU A 258 13.35 9.55 -11.32
N GLY A 259 14.27 9.34 -12.26
CA GLY A 259 15.63 9.87 -12.18
C GLY A 259 15.65 11.39 -12.03
N ASP A 260 14.83 12.08 -12.83
CA ASP A 260 14.77 13.54 -12.85
C ASP A 260 14.16 14.18 -11.59
N VAL A 261 13.35 13.44 -10.85
CA VAL A 261 12.58 13.95 -9.69
C VAL A 261 13.21 13.48 -8.39
N ARG A 262 14.03 12.43 -8.41
CA ARG A 262 14.64 11.87 -7.20
C ARG A 262 15.33 12.93 -6.34
N GLU A 263 16.13 13.80 -6.95
CA GLU A 263 16.80 14.91 -6.23
C GLU A 263 15.79 15.86 -5.57
N TYR A 264 14.71 16.20 -6.29
CA TYR A 264 13.65 17.03 -5.76
C TYR A 264 12.91 16.36 -4.59
N LEU A 265 12.61 15.05 -4.69
CA LEU A 265 11.99 14.30 -3.59
C LEU A 265 12.87 14.30 -2.34
N VAL A 266 14.16 14.06 -2.52
CA VAL A 266 15.15 14.08 -1.44
C VAL A 266 15.25 15.49 -0.84
N SER A 267 15.31 16.53 -1.67
CA SER A 267 15.31 17.92 -1.18
C SER A 267 14.02 18.26 -0.43
N SER A 268 12.88 17.81 -0.93
CA SER A 268 11.56 18.11 -0.37
C SER A 268 11.35 17.44 0.98
N ILE A 269 11.70 16.17 1.10
CA ILE A 269 11.59 15.44 2.36
C ILE A 269 12.57 15.99 3.40
N ASN A 270 13.74 16.49 2.97
CA ASN A 270 14.69 17.13 3.87
C ASN A 270 14.15 18.43 4.50
N TYR A 271 13.13 19.08 3.94
CA TYR A 271 12.48 20.21 4.61
C TYR A 271 11.87 19.80 5.95
N CYS A 272 11.44 18.55 6.11
CA CYS A 272 10.93 18.01 7.38
C CYS A 272 11.99 17.95 8.50
N THR A 273 13.27 18.20 8.21
CA THR A 273 14.31 18.35 9.25
C THR A 273 14.41 19.79 9.78
N ARG A 274 13.75 20.76 9.12
CA ARG A 274 13.79 22.17 9.50
C ARG A 274 12.66 22.49 10.50
N PRO A 275 12.86 23.46 11.41
CA PRO A 275 11.88 23.79 12.42
C PRO A 275 10.59 24.41 11.86
N ILE A 276 10.67 25.05 10.68
CA ILE A 276 9.56 25.78 10.06
C ILE A 276 9.38 25.26 8.62
N PRO A 277 8.12 25.08 8.15
CA PRO A 277 7.85 24.71 6.77
C PRO A 277 8.39 25.77 5.79
N PRO A 278 8.83 25.36 4.58
CA PRO A 278 9.15 26.29 3.51
C PRO A 278 7.97 27.21 3.19
N ALA A 279 8.24 28.48 2.85
CA ALA A 279 7.21 29.48 2.52
C ALA A 279 6.25 29.03 1.41
N GLN A 280 6.72 28.15 0.51
CA GLN A 280 5.94 27.55 -0.58
C GLN A 280 4.79 26.64 -0.10
N LEU A 281 4.86 26.11 1.13
CA LEU A 281 3.79 25.30 1.71
C LEU A 281 2.74 26.15 2.44
N ASN A 282 3.04 27.43 2.71
CA ASN A 282 2.20 28.37 3.45
C ASN A 282 1.38 29.28 2.50
N THR A 283 0.90 28.74 1.38
CA THR A 283 0.26 29.51 0.30
C THR A 283 -1.10 30.15 0.67
N TYR A 284 -1.62 29.92 1.89
CA TYR A 284 -2.93 30.42 2.33
C TYR A 284 -2.93 31.24 3.64
N GLU A 285 -1.79 31.45 4.31
CA GLU A 285 -1.75 32.23 5.55
C GLU A 285 -1.15 33.63 5.33
N LYS A 286 -1.83 34.66 5.84
CA LYS A 286 -1.35 36.05 5.83
C LYS A 286 0.00 36.13 6.54
N GLU A 287 0.92 36.92 5.98
CA GLU A 287 2.36 37.05 6.30
C GLU A 287 2.76 37.38 7.77
N SER A 288 1.85 37.37 8.74
CA SER A 288 2.10 37.89 10.09
C SER A 288 2.15 36.86 11.24
N THR A 289 2.07 35.55 10.98
CA THR A 289 2.25 34.52 12.00
C THR A 289 3.33 33.52 11.56
N LYS A 290 4.36 33.31 12.39
CA LYS A 290 5.29 32.19 12.21
C LYS A 290 4.47 30.90 12.22
N SER A 291 4.25 30.31 11.06
CA SER A 291 3.44 29.09 10.93
C SER A 291 4.34 27.91 11.25
N ASP A 292 4.14 27.31 12.42
CA ASP A 292 4.76 26.03 12.79
C ASP A 292 4.20 24.91 11.89
N TRP A 293 4.88 23.76 11.83
CA TRP A 293 4.38 22.61 11.06
C TRP A 293 3.00 22.16 11.55
N ASP A 294 2.03 22.08 10.63
CA ASP A 294 0.70 21.53 10.88
C ASP A 294 0.51 20.16 10.20
N ASP A 295 -0.52 19.41 10.59
CA ASP A 295 -0.80 18.08 10.05
C ASP A 295 -1.02 18.10 8.53
N ALA A 296 -1.54 19.20 7.96
CA ALA A 296 -1.81 19.33 6.53
C ALA A 296 -0.52 19.56 5.72
N SER A 297 0.33 20.51 6.12
CA SER A 297 1.61 20.78 5.45
C SER A 297 2.55 19.57 5.47
N ILE A 298 2.58 18.82 6.58
CA ILE A 298 3.37 17.59 6.67
C ILE A 298 2.82 16.54 5.69
N ARG A 299 1.49 16.35 5.62
CA ARG A 299 0.88 15.40 4.66
C ARG A 299 1.14 15.78 3.21
N ILE A 300 1.06 17.07 2.88
CA ILE A 300 1.35 17.56 1.53
C ILE A 300 2.80 17.25 1.16
N THR A 301 3.74 17.50 2.07
CA THR A 301 5.17 17.21 1.87
C THR A 301 5.43 15.71 1.68
N LEU A 302 4.76 14.86 2.47
CA LEU A 302 4.93 13.41 2.41
C LEU A 302 4.21 12.76 1.20
N ASN A 303 3.12 13.34 0.70
CA ASN A 303 2.20 12.66 -0.24
C ASN A 303 2.90 12.15 -1.50
N LEU A 304 3.68 13.01 -2.16
CA LEU A 304 4.39 12.61 -3.37
C LEU A 304 5.46 11.55 -3.07
N PHE A 305 6.28 11.80 -2.05
CA PHE A 305 7.35 10.89 -1.63
C PHE A 305 6.80 9.48 -1.34
N LEU A 306 5.73 9.40 -0.54
CA LEU A 306 5.10 8.14 -0.16
C LEU A 306 4.38 7.46 -1.34
N SER A 307 3.93 8.21 -2.35
CA SER A 307 3.34 7.62 -3.56
C SER A 307 4.39 6.97 -4.49
N ILE A 308 5.63 7.44 -4.43
CA ILE A 308 6.75 6.95 -5.25
C ILE A 308 7.55 5.87 -4.52
N LEU A 309 7.56 5.88 -3.18
CA LEU A 309 8.27 4.92 -2.35
C LEU A 309 8.02 3.43 -2.74
N PRO A 310 6.79 2.99 -3.10
CA PRO A 310 6.56 1.62 -3.59
C PRO A 310 7.13 1.31 -4.98
N LEU A 311 7.51 2.32 -5.75
CA LEU A 311 8.14 2.18 -7.07
C LEU A 311 9.67 2.20 -6.98
N ASP A 312 10.21 2.89 -5.98
CA ASP A 312 11.65 3.00 -5.72
C ASP A 312 11.91 2.78 -4.22
N HIS A 313 12.16 1.51 -3.87
CA HIS A 313 12.31 1.10 -2.49
C HIS A 313 13.56 1.70 -1.80
N SER A 314 14.57 2.11 -2.57
CA SER A 314 15.81 2.69 -2.02
C SER A 314 15.58 4.02 -1.30
N LEU A 315 14.46 4.70 -1.58
CA LEU A 315 14.07 5.94 -0.91
C LEU A 315 13.74 5.75 0.58
N ILE A 316 13.51 4.50 1.03
CA ILE A 316 13.22 4.22 2.44
C ILE A 316 14.36 4.65 3.37
N HIS A 317 15.61 4.49 2.95
CA HIS A 317 16.78 4.88 3.76
C HIS A 317 16.81 6.40 3.98
N THR A 318 16.50 7.18 2.94
CA THR A 318 16.37 8.63 3.05
C THR A 318 15.25 9.02 4.00
N LEU A 319 14.08 8.37 3.88
CA LEU A 319 12.94 8.64 4.76
C LEU A 319 13.25 8.31 6.22
N ALA A 320 13.93 7.19 6.48
CA ALA A 320 14.36 6.81 7.83
C ALA A 320 15.36 7.81 8.42
N ALA A 321 16.33 8.29 7.61
CA ALA A 321 17.30 9.28 8.04
C ALA A 321 16.67 10.64 8.34
N VAL A 322 15.68 11.07 7.55
CA VAL A 322 14.89 12.29 7.79
C VAL A 322 14.00 12.10 9.02
N TYR A 323 13.34 10.94 9.15
CA TYR A 323 12.50 10.61 10.30
C TYR A 323 13.31 10.73 11.58
N ALA A 324 14.52 10.16 11.65
CA ALA A 324 15.38 10.22 12.82
C ALA A 324 15.62 11.66 13.32
N LYS A 325 15.82 12.60 12.39
CA LYS A 325 16.16 14.01 12.64
C LYS A 325 14.96 14.95 12.76
N SER A 326 13.74 14.48 12.53
CA SER A 326 12.54 15.33 12.50
C SER A 326 11.88 15.51 13.87
N SER A 327 11.02 16.52 13.98
CA SER A 327 10.24 16.81 15.19
C SER A 327 9.21 15.70 15.49
N ASN A 328 8.70 15.67 16.72
CA ASN A 328 7.71 14.67 17.15
C ASN A 328 6.42 14.72 16.33
N ASP A 329 5.98 15.90 15.89
CA ASP A 329 4.79 16.06 15.05
C ASP A 329 4.96 15.43 13.67
N ILE A 330 6.13 15.63 13.05
CA ILE A 330 6.48 15.02 11.76
C ILE A 330 6.59 13.51 11.91
N LYS A 331 7.24 13.03 12.98
CA LYS A 331 7.30 11.59 13.30
C LYS A 331 5.90 11.00 13.41
N ARG A 332 5.00 11.65 14.15
CA ARG A 332 3.61 11.21 14.35
C ARG A 332 2.84 11.11 13.05
N VAL A 333 2.89 12.14 12.20
CA VAL A 333 2.17 12.14 10.92
C VAL A 333 2.76 11.10 9.97
N THR A 334 4.09 10.99 9.89
CA THR A 334 4.78 10.00 9.06
C THR A 334 4.36 8.56 9.40
N LEU A 335 4.31 8.20 10.69
CA LEU A 335 3.88 6.86 11.13
C LEU A 335 2.42 6.53 10.75
N ARG A 336 1.57 7.56 10.64
CA ARG A 336 0.15 7.42 10.25
C ARG A 336 -0.05 7.32 8.75
N THR A 337 0.79 7.96 7.94
CA THR A 337 0.62 8.02 6.47
C THR A 337 1.36 6.91 5.72
N ILE A 338 2.39 6.31 6.32
CA ILE A 338 3.25 5.34 5.61
C ILE A 338 2.60 3.97 5.34
N ASP A 339 1.47 3.67 5.99
CA ASP A 339 0.77 2.37 5.97
C ASP A 339 0.62 1.77 4.56
N SER A 340 0.00 2.53 3.65
CA SER A 340 -0.27 2.08 2.28
C SER A 340 1.02 1.85 1.48
N ALA A 341 2.07 2.64 1.73
CA ALA A 341 3.32 2.53 0.99
C ALA A 341 4.08 1.25 1.38
N ILE A 342 4.25 0.99 2.67
CA ILE A 342 4.95 -0.22 3.17
C ILE A 342 4.21 -1.48 2.75
N LYS A 343 2.88 -1.50 2.87
CA LYS A 343 2.07 -2.65 2.46
C LYS A 343 2.19 -2.95 0.96
N SER A 344 2.35 -1.91 0.14
CA SER A 344 2.56 -2.07 -1.31
C SER A 344 3.97 -2.57 -1.65
N MET A 345 4.99 -2.22 -0.86
CA MET A 345 6.36 -2.71 -1.05
C MET A 345 6.51 -4.19 -0.68
N GLY A 346 5.84 -4.62 0.39
CA GLY A 346 5.87 -5.99 0.88
C GLY A 346 7.17 -6.37 1.63
N ALA A 347 7.14 -7.56 2.26
CA ALA A 347 8.21 -8.05 3.12
C ALA A 347 9.41 -8.66 2.37
N THR A 348 9.36 -8.71 1.02
CA THR A 348 10.42 -9.22 0.14
C THR A 348 11.38 -8.13 -0.33
N SER A 349 11.13 -6.87 0.04
CA SER A 349 11.98 -5.74 -0.33
C SER A 349 13.30 -5.75 0.47
N GLU A 350 14.42 -5.98 -0.22
CA GLU A 350 15.75 -5.99 0.43
C GLU A 350 16.08 -4.64 1.08
N HIS A 351 15.73 -3.51 0.43
CA HIS A 351 15.94 -2.18 1.01
C HIS A 351 15.16 -1.96 2.33
N LEU A 352 13.97 -2.55 2.48
CA LEU A 352 13.23 -2.47 3.74
C LEU A 352 13.94 -3.27 4.84
N LEU A 353 14.40 -4.48 4.50
CA LEU A 353 15.09 -5.37 5.42
C LEU A 353 16.44 -4.78 5.86
N GLU A 354 17.22 -4.25 4.94
CA GLU A 354 18.48 -3.56 5.19
C GLU A 354 18.28 -2.31 6.06
N MET A 355 17.21 -1.53 5.82
CA MET A 355 16.88 -0.37 6.65
C MET A 355 16.50 -0.77 8.08
N ILE A 356 15.82 -1.91 8.28
CA ILE A 356 15.50 -2.41 9.63
C ILE A 356 16.77 -2.81 10.38
N GLU A 357 17.68 -3.55 9.75
CA GLU A 357 18.94 -3.97 10.39
C GLU A 357 19.87 -2.78 10.65
N ASN A 358 20.03 -1.89 9.66
CA ASN A 358 20.85 -0.69 9.74
C ASN A 358 20.01 0.55 10.07
N CYS A 359 19.02 0.41 10.96
CA CYS A 359 18.11 1.49 11.34
C CYS A 359 18.90 2.71 11.84
N PRO A 360 18.63 3.95 11.43
CA PRO A 360 19.31 5.11 11.99
C PRO A 360 18.87 5.37 13.45
N GLN A 361 19.76 5.95 14.26
CA GLN A 361 19.45 6.30 15.65
C GLN A 361 18.36 7.38 15.70
N GLY A 362 17.30 7.15 16.48
CA GLY A 362 16.10 7.99 16.54
C GLY A 362 14.96 7.57 15.59
N ALA A 363 15.13 6.49 14.82
CA ALA A 363 14.13 5.89 13.94
C ALA A 363 13.64 4.50 14.40
N GLU A 364 13.87 4.13 15.65
CA GLU A 364 13.50 2.81 16.21
C GLU A 364 11.98 2.60 16.16
N THR A 365 11.21 3.64 16.47
CA THR A 365 9.74 3.63 16.36
C THR A 365 9.25 3.50 14.92
N PHE A 366 10.06 3.93 13.95
CA PHE A 366 9.78 3.78 12.52
C PHE A 366 10.02 2.35 12.07
N ALA A 367 11.16 1.75 12.44
CA ALA A 367 11.44 0.33 12.19
C ALA A 367 10.38 -0.57 12.83
N ALA A 368 10.02 -0.34 14.10
CA ALA A 368 8.96 -1.08 14.78
C ALA A 368 7.59 -0.97 14.07
N ARG A 369 7.25 0.23 13.56
CA ARG A 369 6.03 0.43 12.77
C ARG A 369 6.07 -0.34 11.46
N ILE A 370 7.19 -0.34 10.75
CA ILE A 370 7.34 -1.10 9.49
C ILE A 370 7.20 -2.59 9.75
N VAL A 371 7.89 -3.13 10.76
CA VAL A 371 7.78 -4.55 11.15
C VAL A 371 6.33 -4.93 11.46
N HIS A 372 5.60 -4.09 12.20
CA HIS A 372 4.18 -4.30 12.49
C HIS A 372 3.33 -4.30 11.22
N LEU A 373 3.55 -3.36 10.30
CA LEU A 373 2.80 -3.26 9.03
C LEU A 373 3.03 -4.45 8.10
N LEU A 374 4.27 -4.96 8.04
CA LEU A 374 4.62 -6.13 7.25
C LEU A 374 4.00 -7.43 7.79
N THR A 375 3.65 -7.46 9.07
CA THR A 375 3.16 -8.65 9.79
C THR A 375 1.69 -8.55 10.23
N GLU A 376 0.99 -7.49 9.85
CA GLU A 376 -0.41 -7.26 10.26
C GLU A 376 -1.36 -8.28 9.62
N ARG A 377 -1.16 -8.60 8.34
CA ARG A 377 -2.02 -9.50 7.55
C ARG A 377 -1.36 -10.82 7.17
N ASN A 378 -0.03 -10.87 7.24
CA ASN A 378 0.79 -11.99 6.79
C ASN A 378 1.70 -12.45 7.93
N PRO A 379 2.04 -13.75 7.99
CA PRO A 379 3.07 -14.21 8.90
C PRO A 379 4.43 -13.55 8.58
N PRO A 380 5.31 -13.35 9.58
CA PRO A 380 6.65 -12.81 9.36
C PRO A 380 7.50 -13.74 8.49
N THR A 381 8.30 -13.18 7.59
CA THR A 381 9.32 -13.94 6.84
C THR A 381 10.55 -14.19 7.72
N GLN A 382 11.30 -15.26 7.43
CA GLN A 382 12.51 -15.57 8.21
C GLN A 382 13.56 -14.46 8.10
N ASP A 383 13.71 -13.84 6.93
CA ASP A 383 14.64 -12.72 6.76
C ASP A 383 14.24 -11.51 7.62
N LEU A 384 12.94 -11.20 7.69
CA LEU A 384 12.45 -10.13 8.58
C LEU A 384 12.75 -10.44 10.04
N VAL A 385 12.55 -11.69 10.48
CA VAL A 385 12.85 -12.15 11.84
C VAL A 385 14.34 -11.98 12.13
N ASN A 386 15.22 -12.39 11.22
CA ASN A 386 16.67 -12.29 11.40
C ASN A 386 17.11 -10.83 11.52
N ARG A 387 16.63 -9.94 10.63
CA ARG A 387 17.02 -8.52 10.59
C ARG A 387 16.55 -7.73 11.82
N ILE A 388 15.32 -7.97 12.31
CA ILE A 388 14.84 -7.33 13.54
C ILE A 388 15.51 -7.91 14.79
N THR A 389 15.83 -9.21 14.79
CA THR A 389 16.58 -9.85 15.89
C THR A 389 17.99 -9.26 16.00
N ALA A 390 18.69 -9.07 14.87
CA ALA A 390 19.99 -8.41 14.85
C ALA A 390 19.93 -6.98 15.42
N LEU A 391 18.91 -6.18 15.04
CA LEU A 391 18.71 -4.84 15.59
C LEU A 391 18.49 -4.86 17.11
N TYR A 392 17.74 -5.85 17.61
CA TYR A 392 17.47 -6.03 19.02
C TYR A 392 18.69 -6.49 19.82
N GLU A 393 19.48 -7.43 19.29
CA GLU A 393 20.72 -7.90 19.90
C GLU A 393 21.79 -6.80 19.99
N GLN A 394 21.80 -5.87 19.05
CA GLN A 394 22.63 -4.65 19.11
C GLN A 394 22.16 -3.64 20.19
N GLY A 395 21.04 -3.90 20.88
CA GLY A 395 20.48 -3.01 21.91
C GLY A 395 19.83 -1.75 21.34
N ARG A 396 19.52 -1.73 20.04
CA ARG A 396 19.04 -0.55 19.31
C ARG A 396 17.52 -0.49 19.21
N THR A 397 16.80 -1.48 19.70
CA THR A 397 15.33 -1.49 19.73
C THR A 397 14.79 -2.13 21.01
N ASP A 398 13.57 -1.75 21.37
CA ASP A 398 12.85 -2.27 22.53
C ASP A 398 12.28 -3.68 22.24
N VAL A 399 12.19 -4.52 23.28
CA VAL A 399 11.67 -5.89 23.16
C VAL A 399 10.26 -5.95 22.57
N ARG A 400 9.43 -4.91 22.72
CA ARG A 400 8.09 -4.81 22.12
C ARG A 400 8.12 -4.85 20.59
N SER A 401 9.22 -4.46 19.95
CA SER A 401 9.40 -4.59 18.51
C SER A 401 9.49 -6.05 18.04
N MET A 402 9.72 -7.01 18.96
CA MET A 402 9.72 -8.44 18.68
C MET A 402 8.33 -9.06 18.67
N ILE A 403 7.31 -8.41 19.26
CA ILE A 403 5.93 -8.93 19.33
C ILE A 403 5.39 -9.33 17.95
N PRO A 404 5.53 -8.51 16.89
CA PRO A 404 5.01 -8.87 15.57
C PRO A 404 5.72 -10.07 14.92
N VAL A 405 6.93 -10.41 15.36
CA VAL A 405 7.73 -11.53 14.81
C VAL A 405 7.82 -12.77 15.71
N LEU A 406 7.12 -12.81 16.86
CA LEU A 406 7.19 -13.94 17.81
C LEU A 406 6.95 -15.32 17.19
N SER A 407 6.11 -15.43 16.17
CA SER A 407 5.83 -16.69 15.47
C SER A 407 6.98 -17.18 14.58
N GLY A 408 7.98 -16.34 14.31
CA GLY A 408 9.18 -16.70 13.56
C GLY A 408 10.39 -17.05 14.42
N LEU A 409 10.32 -16.80 15.73
CA LEU A 409 11.41 -17.06 16.66
C LEU A 409 11.46 -18.53 17.06
N ASP A 410 12.67 -19.00 17.35
CA ASP A 410 12.89 -20.31 17.95
C ASP A 410 12.56 -20.31 19.44
N LYS A 411 12.31 -21.50 20.01
CA LYS A 411 11.95 -21.64 21.42
C LYS A 411 13.00 -21.00 22.35
N ASP A 412 14.28 -21.22 22.09
CA ASP A 412 15.37 -20.65 22.89
C ASP A 412 15.40 -19.12 22.83
N GLN A 413 15.12 -18.55 21.65
CA GLN A 413 15.00 -17.11 21.48
C GLN A 413 13.80 -16.56 22.25
N ILE A 414 12.64 -17.23 22.22
CA ILE A 414 11.46 -16.84 23.00
C ILE A 414 11.77 -16.87 24.50
N LEU A 415 12.42 -17.94 24.98
CA LEU A 415 12.82 -18.08 26.38
C LEU A 415 13.79 -16.96 26.81
N SER A 416 14.68 -16.50 25.93
CA SER A 416 15.61 -15.40 26.24
C SER A 416 14.94 -14.03 26.38
N ILE A 417 13.84 -13.79 25.66
CA ILE A 417 13.14 -12.48 25.68
C ILE A 417 11.97 -12.44 26.66
N LEU A 418 11.42 -13.60 27.05
CA LEU A 418 10.25 -13.70 27.94
C LEU A 418 10.43 -12.97 29.28
N PRO A 419 11.57 -13.08 30.00
CA PRO A 419 11.81 -12.34 31.24
C PRO A 419 11.68 -10.82 31.08
N LYS A 420 12.13 -10.28 29.94
CA LYS A 420 12.08 -8.84 29.65
C LYS A 420 10.66 -8.31 29.42
N PHE A 421 9.69 -9.19 29.14
CA PHE A 421 8.28 -8.83 29.14
C PHE A 421 7.66 -8.94 30.52
N VAL A 422 7.91 -10.07 31.19
CA VAL A 422 7.23 -10.46 32.44
C VAL A 422 7.72 -9.64 33.63
N LEU A 423 9.03 -9.41 33.75
CA LEU A 423 9.64 -8.74 34.89
C LEU A 423 9.73 -7.21 34.73
N THR A 424 9.43 -6.65 33.56
CA THR A 424 9.58 -5.21 33.30
C THR A 424 8.24 -4.47 33.44
N PRO A 425 8.10 -3.49 34.37
CA PRO A 425 6.84 -2.77 34.61
C PRO A 425 6.27 -2.06 33.37
N VAL A 426 7.13 -1.50 32.51
CA VAL A 426 6.70 -0.77 31.30
C VAL A 426 6.01 -1.68 30.27
N ASN A 427 6.28 -2.99 30.31
CA ASN A 427 5.83 -3.95 29.32
C ASN A 427 4.53 -4.69 29.72
N GLN A 428 3.98 -4.45 30.90
CA GLN A 428 2.82 -5.20 31.42
C GLN A 428 1.57 -5.12 30.52
N LYS A 429 1.37 -3.99 29.83
CA LYS A 429 0.28 -3.85 28.83
C LYS A 429 0.45 -4.77 27.62
N SER A 430 1.67 -5.18 27.32
CA SER A 430 2.00 -6.06 26.20
C SER A 430 1.95 -7.54 26.57
N VAL A 431 2.08 -7.91 27.85
CA VAL A 431 2.14 -9.32 28.29
C VAL A 431 0.92 -10.14 27.84
N PRO A 432 -0.35 -9.69 28.01
CA PRO A 432 -1.51 -10.45 27.53
C PRO A 432 -1.48 -10.70 26.02
N ILE A 433 -0.95 -9.74 25.24
CA ILE A 433 -0.80 -9.85 23.79
C ILE A 433 0.29 -10.86 23.44
N VAL A 434 1.42 -10.82 24.14
CA VAL A 434 2.52 -11.78 23.98
C VAL A 434 2.04 -13.21 24.25
N PHE A 435 1.39 -13.45 25.38
CA PHE A 435 0.86 -14.78 25.72
C PHE A 435 -0.15 -15.26 24.69
N ASN A 436 -1.12 -14.43 24.29
CA ASN A 436 -2.08 -14.80 23.25
C ASN A 436 -1.35 -15.16 21.94
N LYS A 437 -0.34 -14.38 21.53
CA LYS A 437 0.40 -14.66 20.29
C LYS A 437 1.23 -15.94 20.36
N LEU A 438 1.77 -16.28 21.52
CA LEU A 438 2.50 -17.53 21.75
C LEU A 438 1.56 -18.75 21.77
N LEU A 439 0.38 -18.61 22.39
CA LEU A 439 -0.60 -19.68 22.57
C LEU A 439 -1.48 -19.93 21.34
N ALA A 440 -1.90 -18.88 20.65
CA ALA A 440 -2.84 -18.95 19.53
C ALA A 440 -2.17 -18.77 18.16
N GLY A 441 -0.97 -18.18 18.12
CA GLY A 441 -0.20 -18.02 16.89
C GLY A 441 0.22 -19.37 16.29
N ARG A 442 0.63 -19.34 15.02
CA ARG A 442 1.25 -20.48 14.33
C ARG A 442 2.68 -20.13 13.95
N SER A 443 3.60 -20.99 14.36
CA SER A 443 5.01 -20.88 14.00
C SER A 443 5.19 -21.03 12.50
N ILE A 444 6.02 -20.18 11.90
CA ILE A 444 6.32 -20.25 10.46
C ILE A 444 7.17 -21.48 10.11
N LYS A 445 7.90 -22.05 11.09
CA LYS A 445 8.80 -23.20 10.88
C LYS A 445 8.07 -24.53 11.06
N THR A 446 7.28 -24.66 12.13
CA THR A 446 6.65 -25.94 12.51
C THR A 446 5.16 -26.01 12.18
N GLY A 447 4.51 -24.88 11.91
CA GLY A 447 3.04 -24.79 11.74
C GLY A 447 2.22 -24.99 13.03
N LEU A 448 2.88 -25.34 14.14
CA LEU A 448 2.29 -25.50 15.47
C LEU A 448 2.36 -24.19 16.27
N HIS A 449 1.80 -24.18 17.48
CA HIS A 449 1.93 -23.04 18.38
C HIS A 449 3.40 -22.73 18.71
N PRO A 450 3.83 -21.44 18.69
CA PRO A 450 5.19 -21.06 19.08
C PRO A 450 5.59 -21.59 20.46
N MET A 451 4.65 -21.60 21.41
CA MET A 451 4.84 -22.20 22.72
C MET A 451 3.53 -22.82 23.21
N GLY A 452 3.58 -24.08 23.67
CA GLY A 452 2.40 -24.76 24.21
C GLY A 452 1.95 -24.15 25.55
N ALA A 453 0.68 -24.33 25.91
CA ALA A 453 0.11 -23.82 27.17
C ALA A 453 0.89 -24.28 28.42
N GLY A 454 1.16 -25.58 28.52
CA GLY A 454 1.94 -26.12 29.63
C GLY A 454 3.41 -25.69 29.58
N GLU A 455 4.01 -25.69 28.37
CA GLU A 455 5.39 -25.26 28.17
C GLU A 455 5.61 -23.80 28.59
N LEU A 456 4.67 -22.91 28.27
CA LEU A 456 4.73 -21.50 28.64
C LEU A 456 4.64 -21.32 30.16
N LEU A 457 3.74 -22.06 30.83
CA LEU A 457 3.65 -22.00 32.29
C LEU A 457 4.93 -22.51 32.95
N VAL A 458 5.51 -23.62 32.46
CA VAL A 458 6.81 -24.12 32.93
C VAL A 458 7.91 -23.09 32.67
N ALA A 459 7.92 -22.43 31.52
CA ALA A 459 8.89 -21.40 31.18
C ALA A 459 8.85 -20.22 32.16
N LEU A 460 7.65 -19.76 32.54
CA LEU A 460 7.50 -18.69 33.55
C LEU A 460 8.09 -19.09 34.91
N HIS A 461 7.96 -20.35 35.33
CA HIS A 461 8.52 -20.82 36.60
C HIS A 461 10.04 -20.95 36.59
N LYS A 462 10.66 -20.97 35.40
CA LYS A 462 12.13 -20.97 35.24
C LYS A 462 12.73 -19.56 35.22
N ILE A 463 11.91 -18.52 35.27
CA ILE A 463 12.37 -17.13 35.34
C ILE A 463 12.86 -16.83 36.77
N CYS A 464 14.10 -16.40 36.91
CA CYS A 464 14.65 -15.93 38.17
C CYS A 464 14.25 -14.46 38.40
N ALA A 465 13.55 -14.19 39.50
CA ALA A 465 13.27 -12.84 39.98
C ALA A 465 14.19 -12.54 41.17
N GLU A 466 14.88 -11.40 41.13
CA GLU A 466 15.92 -11.05 42.11
C GLU A 466 15.36 -10.26 43.29
N ASN A 467 14.25 -9.55 43.08
CA ASN A 467 13.66 -8.67 44.07
C ASN A 467 12.16 -8.93 44.23
N LYS A 468 11.58 -8.34 45.29
CA LYS A 468 10.16 -8.52 45.60
C LYS A 468 9.24 -7.96 44.52
N GLU A 469 9.60 -6.84 43.88
CA GLU A 469 8.79 -6.22 42.83
C GLU A 469 8.69 -7.13 41.58
N GLU A 470 9.80 -7.75 41.19
CA GLU A 470 9.86 -8.73 40.10
C GLU A 470 9.05 -9.98 40.42
N ASN A 471 9.10 -10.47 41.66
CA ASN A 471 8.26 -11.57 42.12
C ASN A 471 6.76 -11.22 42.05
N ASP A 472 6.38 -10.03 42.51
CA ASP A 472 5.00 -9.56 42.45
C ASP A 472 4.51 -9.43 41.00
N LEU A 473 5.36 -8.94 40.08
CA LEU A 473 5.06 -8.92 38.64
C LEU A 473 4.95 -10.31 38.03
N LEU A 474 5.83 -11.24 38.41
CA LEU A 474 5.77 -12.63 37.96
C LEU A 474 4.44 -13.27 38.37
N PHE A 475 4.01 -13.10 39.63
CA PHE A 475 2.73 -13.60 40.12
C PHE A 475 1.54 -13.00 39.38
N GLN A 476 1.54 -11.68 39.15
CA GLN A 476 0.50 -11.02 38.36
C GLN A 476 0.44 -11.56 36.92
N ASN A 477 1.58 -11.85 36.31
CA ASN A 477 1.62 -12.40 34.95
C ASN A 477 1.21 -13.87 34.90
N ILE A 478 1.48 -14.65 35.95
CA ILE A 478 0.93 -16.00 36.09
C ILE A 478 -0.59 -15.94 36.21
N ASP A 479 -1.16 -15.00 36.97
CA ASP A 479 -2.60 -14.77 37.05
C ASP A 479 -3.23 -14.49 35.66
N VAL A 480 -2.57 -13.62 34.89
CA VAL A 480 -2.98 -13.31 33.50
C VAL A 480 -2.94 -14.56 32.64
N LEU A 481 -1.86 -15.34 32.68
CA LEU A 481 -1.73 -16.57 31.90
C LEU A 481 -2.80 -17.61 32.30
N LEU A 482 -2.98 -17.88 33.59
CA LEU A 482 -3.98 -18.83 34.09
C LEU A 482 -5.38 -18.47 33.60
N THR A 483 -5.73 -17.19 33.61
CA THR A 483 -7.02 -16.70 33.08
C THR A 483 -7.18 -16.99 31.58
N GLN A 484 -6.11 -16.84 30.78
CA GLN A 484 -6.12 -17.17 29.35
C GLN A 484 -6.18 -18.68 29.07
N LEU A 485 -5.72 -19.52 30.00
CA LEU A 485 -5.71 -20.98 29.90
C LEU A 485 -7.01 -21.66 30.34
N THR A 486 -8.11 -20.91 30.51
CA THR A 486 -9.41 -21.42 30.98
C THR A 486 -9.95 -22.61 30.17
N ALA A 487 -9.66 -22.65 28.87
CA ALA A 487 -10.08 -23.72 27.97
C ALA A 487 -9.18 -24.97 28.00
N THR A 488 -7.98 -24.88 28.60
CA THR A 488 -6.94 -25.91 28.57
C THR A 488 -6.48 -26.27 29.99
N LYS A 489 -7.43 -26.70 30.83
CA LYS A 489 -7.18 -27.01 32.25
C LYS A 489 -6.18 -28.16 32.43
N ASP A 490 -6.20 -29.14 31.53
CA ASP A 490 -5.29 -30.29 31.55
C ASP A 490 -3.83 -29.86 31.35
N ALA A 491 -3.58 -28.81 30.57
CA ALA A 491 -2.24 -28.27 30.35
C ALA A 491 -1.66 -27.62 31.61
N ILE A 492 -2.50 -27.00 32.44
CA ILE A 492 -2.09 -26.45 33.75
C ILE A 492 -1.70 -27.59 34.68
N GLY A 493 -2.52 -28.64 34.77
CA GLY A 493 -2.23 -29.83 35.57
C GLY A 493 -0.92 -30.50 35.14
N SER A 494 -0.76 -30.75 33.84
CA SER A 494 0.46 -31.34 33.28
C SER A 494 1.71 -30.49 33.57
N ALA A 495 1.62 -29.17 33.50
CA ALA A 495 2.75 -28.28 33.80
C ALA A 495 3.13 -28.30 35.28
N ILE A 496 2.14 -28.27 36.19
CA ILE A 496 2.38 -28.37 37.63
C ILE A 496 3.03 -29.72 37.97
N ASP A 497 2.52 -30.81 37.38
CA ASP A 497 3.06 -32.15 37.63
C ASP A 497 4.50 -32.28 37.12
N GLN A 498 4.79 -31.74 35.92
CA GLN A 498 6.14 -31.67 35.37
C GLN A 498 7.09 -30.86 36.28
N LEU A 499 6.69 -29.69 36.75
CA LEU A 499 7.51 -28.87 37.67
C LEU A 499 7.84 -29.63 38.96
N CYS A 500 6.85 -30.36 39.50
CA CYS A 500 7.04 -31.20 40.67
C CYS A 500 8.01 -32.35 40.37
N ASP A 501 7.93 -32.98 39.19
CA ASP A 501 8.79 -34.08 38.79
C ASP A 501 10.23 -33.65 38.55
N ASP A 502 10.43 -32.53 37.85
CA ASP A 502 11.71 -31.87 37.61
C ASP A 502 12.36 -31.32 38.90
N GLY A 503 11.62 -31.31 40.01
CA GLY A 503 12.12 -30.86 41.32
C GLY A 503 12.27 -29.34 41.44
N ILE A 504 11.56 -28.58 40.60
CA ILE A 504 11.60 -27.12 40.57
C ILE A 504 10.62 -26.59 41.61
N PHE A 505 11.05 -26.54 42.88
CA PHE A 505 10.25 -26.00 43.97
C PHE A 505 10.63 -24.55 44.27
N SER A 506 9.64 -23.65 44.21
CA SER A 506 9.80 -22.22 44.45
C SER A 506 8.53 -21.63 45.05
N GLU A 507 8.63 -20.42 45.61
CA GLU A 507 7.47 -19.62 46.02
C GLU A 507 6.44 -19.51 44.88
N THR A 508 6.92 -19.31 43.66
CA THR A 508 6.12 -19.25 42.43
C THR A 508 5.29 -20.50 42.20
N LEU A 509 5.85 -21.70 42.42
CA LEU A 509 5.09 -22.94 42.28
C LEU A 509 3.95 -23.01 43.31
N PHE A 510 4.22 -22.69 44.57
CA PHE A 510 3.21 -22.67 45.63
C PHE A 510 2.10 -21.66 45.35
N TYR A 511 2.47 -20.48 44.84
CA TYR A 511 1.52 -19.47 44.37
C TYR A 511 0.64 -20.01 43.24
N THR A 512 1.25 -20.59 42.20
CA THR A 512 0.54 -21.16 41.03
C THR A 512 -0.42 -22.27 41.42
N VAL A 513 -0.03 -23.19 42.31
CA VAL A 513 -0.90 -24.28 42.80
C VAL A 513 -2.14 -23.69 43.49
N THR A 514 -1.92 -22.74 44.39
CA THR A 514 -2.99 -22.05 45.13
C THR A 514 -3.93 -21.30 44.19
N ARG A 515 -3.37 -20.57 43.23
CA ARG A 515 -4.16 -19.78 42.30
C ARG A 515 -4.94 -20.64 41.32
N SER A 516 -4.32 -21.70 40.81
CA SER A 516 -4.95 -22.65 39.88
C SER A 516 -6.18 -23.29 40.51
N HIS A 517 -6.13 -23.66 41.78
CA HIS A 517 -7.31 -24.18 42.49
C HIS A 517 -8.41 -23.11 42.65
N LYS A 518 -8.02 -21.88 43.04
CA LYS A 518 -8.98 -20.77 43.21
C LYS A 518 -9.72 -20.42 41.90
N ILE A 519 -9.02 -20.40 40.77
CA ILE A 519 -9.61 -20.11 39.46
C ILE A 519 -10.35 -21.35 38.91
N PHE A 520 -9.84 -22.55 39.17
CA PHE A 520 -10.39 -23.81 38.66
C PHE A 520 -10.66 -24.84 39.79
N PRO A 521 -11.77 -24.70 40.54
CA PRO A 521 -12.10 -25.61 41.65
C PRO A 521 -12.19 -27.09 41.25
N ALA A 522 -12.51 -27.37 39.98
CA ALA A 522 -12.56 -28.73 39.43
C ALA A 522 -11.23 -29.49 39.51
N LEU A 523 -10.10 -28.78 39.64
CA LEU A 523 -8.78 -29.41 39.83
C LEU A 523 -8.56 -29.93 41.25
N GLY A 524 -9.53 -29.82 42.16
CA GLY A 524 -9.34 -30.14 43.58
C GLY A 524 -8.73 -31.51 43.88
N GLY A 525 -9.20 -32.57 43.20
CA GLY A 525 -8.63 -33.91 43.33
C GLY A 525 -7.18 -34.00 42.85
N PHE A 526 -6.85 -33.32 41.75
CA PHE A 526 -5.48 -33.23 41.25
C PHE A 526 -4.57 -32.45 42.22
N ILE A 527 -5.04 -31.32 42.75
CA ILE A 527 -4.29 -30.50 43.72
C ILE A 527 -4.00 -31.30 45.00
N SER A 528 -4.94 -32.14 45.46
CA SER A 528 -4.70 -33.05 46.58
C SER A 528 -3.51 -34.00 46.31
N ASN A 529 -3.45 -34.61 45.13
CA ASN A 529 -2.34 -35.47 44.72
C ASN A 529 -1.02 -34.70 44.60
N VAL A 530 -1.05 -33.48 44.05
CA VAL A 530 0.14 -32.61 43.96
C VAL A 530 0.68 -32.27 45.34
N LEU A 531 -0.16 -31.89 46.29
CA LEU A 531 0.27 -31.58 47.65
C LEU A 531 0.86 -32.80 48.37
N VAL A 532 0.29 -33.99 48.17
CA VAL A 532 0.89 -35.25 48.65
C VAL A 532 2.26 -35.47 48.01
N LYS A 533 2.41 -35.24 46.70
CA LYS A 533 3.68 -35.39 45.97
C LYS A 533 4.76 -34.43 46.51
N ILE A 534 4.41 -33.15 46.70
CA ILE A 534 5.28 -32.13 47.27
C ILE A 534 5.70 -32.53 48.70
N ALA A 535 4.74 -32.93 49.53
CA ALA A 535 4.99 -33.31 50.92
C ALA A 535 5.89 -34.55 51.05
N ASN A 536 5.82 -35.49 50.10
CA ASN A 536 6.74 -36.62 50.05
C ASN A 536 8.16 -36.21 49.64
N LYS A 537 8.30 -35.26 48.71
CA LYS A 537 9.61 -34.76 48.25
C LYS A 537 10.32 -33.85 49.27
N LYS A 538 9.57 -33.19 50.16
CA LYS A 538 10.09 -32.34 51.26
C LYS A 538 11.13 -31.30 50.82
N PRO A 539 10.78 -30.38 49.89
CA PRO A 539 11.71 -29.40 49.35
C PRO A 539 12.35 -28.48 50.40
N TRP A 540 11.64 -28.23 51.51
CA TRP A 540 12.13 -27.44 52.64
C TRP A 540 13.33 -28.04 53.38
N LYS A 541 13.65 -29.32 53.16
CA LYS A 541 14.90 -29.90 53.66
C LYS A 541 16.14 -29.28 53.01
N ASN A 542 16.01 -28.89 51.73
CA ASN A 542 17.09 -28.27 50.98
C ASN A 542 17.06 -26.74 51.11
N ASP A 543 15.86 -26.14 51.11
CA ASP A 543 15.67 -24.70 51.29
C ASP A 543 14.60 -24.42 52.36
N PRO A 544 15.00 -24.11 53.61
CA PRO A 544 14.07 -23.82 54.70
C PRO A 544 13.09 -22.67 54.41
N ASN A 545 13.41 -21.76 53.49
CA ASN A 545 12.54 -20.64 53.13
C ASN A 545 11.26 -21.07 52.39
N LEU A 546 11.22 -22.31 51.88
CA LEU A 546 10.04 -22.85 51.22
C LEU A 546 8.96 -23.32 52.19
N TRP A 547 9.29 -23.55 53.47
CA TRP A 547 8.34 -24.06 54.46
C TRP A 547 7.14 -23.13 54.68
N PRO A 548 7.31 -21.81 54.93
CA PRO A 548 6.17 -20.90 55.08
C PRO A 548 5.27 -20.87 53.84
N HIS A 549 5.85 -20.98 52.64
CA HIS A 549 5.11 -20.99 51.38
C HIS A 549 4.30 -22.26 51.19
N PHE A 550 4.85 -23.42 51.58
CA PHE A 550 4.11 -24.67 51.63
C PHE A 550 2.94 -24.60 52.61
N VAL A 551 3.15 -24.07 53.83
CA VAL A 551 2.08 -23.92 54.83
C VAL A 551 0.95 -23.04 54.29
N ARG A 552 1.26 -21.87 53.71
CA ARG A 552 0.26 -20.98 53.08
C ARG A 552 -0.50 -21.68 51.96
N CYS A 553 0.22 -22.41 51.11
CA CYS A 553 -0.39 -23.18 50.01
C CYS A 553 -1.31 -24.28 50.54
N ALA A 554 -0.89 -25.02 51.56
CA ALA A 554 -1.68 -26.09 52.16
C ALA A 554 -2.95 -25.53 52.82
N VAL A 555 -2.84 -24.45 53.60
CA VAL A 555 -3.99 -23.79 54.24
C VAL A 555 -4.97 -23.25 53.20
N ALA A 556 -4.47 -22.56 52.16
CA ALA A 556 -5.31 -21.96 51.12
C ALA A 556 -6.03 -22.96 50.20
N ASN A 557 -5.53 -24.21 50.13
CA ASN A 557 -6.13 -25.31 49.36
C ASN A 557 -6.91 -26.31 50.24
N ALA A 558 -7.25 -25.92 51.47
CA ALA A 558 -8.19 -26.68 52.29
C ALA A 558 -9.55 -26.82 51.57
N PRO A 559 -10.22 -28.01 51.61
CA PRO A 559 -9.86 -29.20 52.38
C PRO A 559 -8.94 -30.19 51.65
N HIS A 560 -8.51 -29.90 50.42
CA HIS A 560 -7.77 -30.84 49.57
C HIS A 560 -6.34 -31.12 50.04
N SER A 561 -5.80 -30.24 50.87
CA SER A 561 -4.49 -30.38 51.53
C SER A 561 -4.51 -31.29 52.76
N TYR A 562 -5.67 -31.49 53.40
CA TYR A 562 -5.74 -32.15 54.71
C TYR A 562 -5.19 -33.57 54.70
N PHE A 563 -5.44 -34.33 53.64
CA PHE A 563 -4.88 -35.68 53.53
C PHE A 563 -3.35 -35.68 53.52
N ALA A 564 -2.71 -34.74 52.82
CA ALA A 564 -1.25 -34.60 52.81
C ALA A 564 -0.72 -34.19 54.20
N ILE A 565 -1.39 -33.23 54.85
CA ILE A 565 -1.04 -32.76 56.20
C ILE A 565 -1.11 -33.91 57.22
N LEU A 566 -2.17 -34.71 57.18
CA LEU A 566 -2.45 -35.75 58.18
C LEU A 566 -1.64 -37.04 58.01
N THR A 567 -1.20 -37.36 56.80
CA THR A 567 -0.63 -38.70 56.49
C THR A 567 0.80 -38.69 55.97
N VAL A 568 1.34 -37.53 55.55
CA VAL A 568 2.68 -37.45 54.92
C VAL A 568 3.68 -36.67 55.78
N LEU A 569 3.22 -35.64 56.50
CA LEU A 569 4.08 -34.85 57.38
C LEU A 569 4.51 -35.69 58.60
N THR A 570 5.72 -35.44 59.08
CA THR A 570 6.18 -35.98 60.37
C THR A 570 5.53 -35.23 61.53
N ASN A 571 5.54 -35.83 62.72
CA ASN A 571 4.99 -35.22 63.94
C ASN A 571 5.55 -33.80 64.19
N HIS A 572 6.86 -33.62 64.01
CA HIS A 572 7.51 -32.32 64.13
C HIS A 572 7.05 -31.30 63.07
N GLU A 573 6.98 -31.72 61.80
CA GLU A 573 6.51 -30.86 60.70
C GLU A 573 5.02 -30.49 60.88
N PHE A 574 4.21 -31.37 61.47
CA PHE A 574 2.83 -31.08 61.80
C PHE A 574 2.73 -30.01 62.89
N ASP A 575 3.52 -30.12 63.97
CA ASP A 575 3.56 -29.10 65.03
C ASP A 575 4.05 -27.73 64.51
N GLU A 576 5.09 -27.73 63.67
CA GLU A 576 5.58 -26.50 63.02
C GLU A 576 4.54 -25.87 62.11
N LEU A 577 3.76 -26.67 61.38
CA LEU A 577 2.67 -26.19 60.54
C LEU A 577 1.61 -25.50 61.38
N LEU A 578 1.22 -26.08 62.52
CA LEU A 578 0.26 -25.48 63.44
C LEU A 578 0.78 -24.18 64.06
N GLN A 579 2.06 -24.13 64.42
CA GLN A 579 2.67 -22.93 64.95
C GLN A 579 2.69 -21.81 63.89
N GLN A 580 3.06 -22.14 62.65
CA GLN A 580 3.11 -21.18 61.55
C GLN A 580 1.71 -20.72 61.15
N SER A 581 0.72 -21.61 61.07
CA SER A 581 -0.66 -21.25 60.74
C SER A 581 -1.29 -20.32 61.79
N ARG A 582 -0.99 -20.56 63.08
CA ARG A 582 -1.41 -19.68 64.19
C ARG A 582 -0.75 -18.31 64.12
N LYS A 583 0.55 -18.24 63.81
CA LYS A 583 1.25 -16.96 63.58
C LYS A 583 0.61 -16.14 62.45
N GLU A 584 0.09 -16.82 61.43
CA GLU A 584 -0.61 -16.21 60.30
C GLU A 584 -2.13 -16.06 60.53
N GLY A 585 -2.62 -16.35 61.74
CA GLY A 585 -3.99 -16.10 62.15
C GLY A 585 -5.03 -17.08 61.62
N THR A 586 -4.63 -18.29 61.19
CA THR A 586 -5.56 -19.31 60.66
C THR A 586 -5.66 -20.53 61.58
N ASP A 587 -6.90 -20.85 61.99
CA ASP A 587 -7.21 -22.07 62.74
C ASP A 587 -7.40 -23.28 61.79
N VAL A 588 -6.36 -24.09 61.71
CA VAL A 588 -6.35 -25.32 60.92
C VAL A 588 -6.88 -26.50 61.75
N LEU A 589 -6.78 -26.48 63.08
CA LEU A 589 -7.13 -27.61 63.94
C LEU A 589 -8.63 -27.86 63.99
N GLY A 590 -9.43 -26.79 64.12
CA GLY A 590 -10.89 -26.92 64.08
C GLY A 590 -11.36 -27.57 62.77
N SER A 591 -10.80 -27.12 61.65
CA SER A 591 -11.15 -27.63 60.33
C SER A 591 -10.66 -29.07 60.08
N LEU A 592 -9.49 -29.45 60.62
CA LEU A 592 -9.01 -30.84 60.57
C LEU A 592 -9.88 -31.77 61.42
N ARG A 593 -10.31 -31.31 62.60
CA ARG A 593 -11.20 -32.08 63.49
C ARG A 593 -12.52 -32.43 62.80
N ASP A 594 -13.10 -31.49 62.06
CA ASP A 594 -14.34 -31.72 61.31
C ASP A 594 -14.13 -32.60 60.07
N TYR A 595 -12.92 -32.58 59.49
CA TYR A 595 -12.58 -33.35 58.30
C TYR A 595 -12.27 -34.83 58.60
N VAL A 596 -11.58 -35.15 59.69
CA VAL A 596 -11.16 -36.53 60.02
C VAL A 596 -12.32 -37.55 59.98
N PRO A 597 -13.52 -37.25 60.52
CA PRO A 597 -14.68 -38.15 60.44
C PRO A 597 -15.15 -38.45 59.01
N SER A 598 -14.88 -37.56 58.05
CA SER A 598 -15.26 -37.75 56.63
C SER A 598 -14.39 -38.78 55.90
N LEU A 599 -13.24 -39.15 56.46
CA LEU A 599 -12.32 -40.12 55.88
C LEU A 599 -12.81 -41.56 56.10
N SER A 600 -12.50 -42.45 55.15
CA SER A 600 -12.76 -43.89 55.31
C SER A 600 -11.98 -44.50 56.47
N ALA A 601 -12.47 -45.59 57.05
CA ALA A 601 -11.78 -46.30 58.15
C ALA A 601 -10.35 -46.72 57.80
N HIS A 602 -10.07 -47.00 56.52
CA HIS A 602 -8.71 -47.30 56.05
C HIS A 602 -7.81 -46.06 56.03
N GLN A 603 -8.33 -44.89 55.63
CA GLN A 603 -7.59 -43.63 55.63
C GLN A 603 -7.34 -43.12 57.05
N GLN A 604 -8.31 -43.25 57.97
CA GLN A 604 -8.13 -42.85 59.37
C GLN A 604 -7.03 -43.65 60.08
N LYS A 605 -6.82 -44.92 59.71
CA LYS A 605 -5.72 -45.75 60.22
C LYS A 605 -4.33 -45.29 59.76
N LYS A 606 -4.24 -44.46 58.71
CA LYS A 606 -2.97 -43.91 58.21
C LYS A 606 -2.53 -42.65 58.95
N ILE A 607 -3.39 -42.09 59.82
CA ILE A 607 -3.07 -40.92 60.62
C ILE A 607 -2.29 -41.38 61.85
N ASP A 608 -1.15 -40.75 62.13
CA ASP A 608 -0.33 -41.04 63.30
C ASP A 608 -1.10 -40.81 64.61
N HIS A 609 -0.78 -41.58 65.65
CA HIS A 609 -1.45 -41.46 66.95
C HIS A 609 -1.29 -40.05 67.54
N HIS A 610 -0.10 -39.46 67.43
CA HIS A 610 0.21 -38.14 67.98
C HIS A 610 -0.62 -37.04 67.31
N VAL A 611 -0.69 -37.06 65.97
CA VAL A 611 -1.50 -36.11 65.19
C VAL A 611 -2.98 -36.23 65.56
N ARG A 612 -3.47 -37.45 65.76
CA ARG A 612 -4.86 -37.69 66.17
C ARG A 612 -5.17 -37.18 67.57
N GLU A 613 -4.24 -37.32 68.51
CA GLU A 613 -4.37 -36.83 69.88
C GLU A 613 -4.47 -35.30 69.92
N ILE A 614 -3.57 -34.59 69.24
CA ILE A 614 -3.57 -33.11 69.15
C ILE A 614 -4.90 -32.58 68.58
N ILE A 615 -5.44 -33.22 67.54
CA ILE A 615 -6.71 -32.79 66.92
C ILE A 615 -7.90 -33.04 67.84
N MET A 616 -7.91 -34.12 68.61
CA MET A 616 -9.00 -34.48 69.52
C MET A 616 -8.99 -33.67 70.82
N GLU A 617 -7.81 -33.27 71.30
CA GLU A 617 -7.64 -32.43 72.49
C GLU A 617 -7.93 -30.95 72.21
N TYR A 618 -7.98 -30.54 70.93
CA TYR A 618 -8.29 -29.16 70.54
C TYR A 618 -9.70 -28.73 70.99
N ARG A 619 -9.73 -27.72 71.85
CA ARG A 619 -10.94 -26.97 72.23
C ARG A 619 -10.87 -25.59 71.57
N PRO A 620 -11.89 -25.19 70.78
CA PRO A 620 -11.94 -23.83 70.25
C PRO A 620 -12.01 -22.85 71.42
N GLU A 621 -11.13 -21.83 71.42
CA GLU A 621 -11.20 -20.69 72.34
C GLU A 621 -12.31 -19.70 71.92
#